data_AF-A0A1A7Z0C6-F1
#
_entry.id   AF-A0A1A7Z0C6-F1
#
_cell.length_a   1.000
_cell.length_b   1.000
_cell.length_c   1.000
_cell.angle_alpha   90.00
_cell.angle_beta   90.00
_cell.angle_gamma   90.00
#
_symmetry.space_group_name_H-M   'P 1'
#
loop_
_entity.id
_entity.type
_entity.pdbx_description
1 polymer ?
#
loop_
_entity_poly.entity_id
_entity_poly.type
_entity_poly.pdbx_seq_one_letter_code
_entity_poly.pdbx_strand_id
1 'polypeptide(L)'
;MNVNCRKEERAAIKELWANEGILIKRADQGGAAVVWGRHGYITEAKRQLNNKEYYEHLVGNPIELMKTELMEQVQQAKNEEWI
;
A
#
# COMPACT_ATOMS: atom_id res chain seq x y z
N MET A 1 -15.09 -3.54 14.39
CA MET A 1 -14.27 -4.65 14.94
C MET A 1 -14.79 -4.94 16.34
N ASN A 2 -15.50 -6.05 16.53
CA ASN A 2 -15.99 -6.45 17.85
C ASN A 2 -14.89 -7.31 18.50
N VAL A 3 -13.98 -6.67 19.23
CA VAL A 3 -12.80 -7.33 19.81
C VAL A 3 -13.09 -7.60 21.27
N ASN A 4 -13.00 -8.87 21.69
CA ASN A 4 -12.99 -9.25 23.10
C ASN A 4 -11.62 -8.89 23.71
N CYS A 5 -11.42 -7.59 23.89
CA CYS A 5 -10.18 -6.97 24.34
C CYS A 5 -10.37 -6.50 25.79
N ARG A 6 -9.39 -6.68 26.65
CA ARG A 6 -9.46 -6.20 28.04
C ARG A 6 -9.46 -4.67 28.06
N LYS A 7 -9.85 -4.05 29.19
CA LYS A 7 -9.94 -2.57 29.27
C LYS A 7 -8.58 -1.93 29.07
N GLU A 8 -7.54 -2.58 29.57
CA GLU A 8 -6.15 -2.15 29.56
C GLU A 8 -5.60 -2.17 28.12
N GLU A 9 -5.88 -3.24 27.38
CA GLU A 9 -5.48 -3.38 25.98
C GLU A 9 -6.16 -2.32 25.09
N ARG A 10 -7.45 -2.02 25.31
CA ARG A 10 -8.12 -0.91 24.61
C ARG A 10 -7.50 0.44 24.92
N ALA A 11 -7.11 0.67 26.17
CA ALA A 11 -6.44 1.91 26.56
C ALA A 11 -5.07 2.03 25.87
N ALA A 12 -4.28 0.95 25.88
CA ALA A 12 -2.99 0.90 25.19
C ALA A 12 -3.13 1.13 23.68
N ILE A 13 -4.14 0.53 23.03
CA ILE A 13 -4.44 0.79 21.61
C ILE A 13 -4.75 2.27 21.39
N LYS A 14 -5.60 2.89 22.23
CA LYS A 14 -5.90 4.32 22.10
C LYS A 14 -4.66 5.20 22.25
N GLU A 15 -3.79 4.88 23.20
CA GLU A 15 -2.53 5.60 23.42
C GLU A 15 -1.59 5.47 22.21
N LEU A 16 -1.45 4.25 21.67
CA LEU A 16 -0.66 4.00 20.46
C LEU A 16 -1.21 4.76 19.24
N TRP A 17 -2.53 4.84 19.10
CA TRP A 17 -3.17 5.63 18.03
C TRP A 17 -3.00 7.14 18.20
N ALA A 18 -2.91 7.62 19.45
CA ALA A 18 -2.71 9.04 19.75
C ALA A 18 -1.23 9.48 19.58
N ASN A 19 -0.30 8.53 19.49
CA ASN A 19 1.11 8.84 19.32
C ASN A 19 1.44 9.26 17.88
N GLU A 20 1.58 10.56 17.64
CA GLU A 20 1.93 11.12 16.34
C GLU A 20 3.36 10.80 15.87
N GLY A 21 4.22 10.33 16.77
CA GLY A 21 5.60 9.93 16.48
C GLY A 21 5.71 8.57 15.79
N ILE A 22 4.66 7.76 15.80
CA ILE A 22 4.64 6.44 15.18
C ILE A 22 3.59 6.32 14.07
N LEU A 23 3.79 5.33 13.21
CA LEU A 23 2.88 4.90 12.16
C LEU A 23 2.61 3.42 12.38
N ILE A 24 1.34 3.05 12.38
CA ILE A 24 0.90 1.65 12.42
C ILE A 24 0.17 1.37 11.10
N LYS A 25 0.75 0.54 10.24
CA LYS A 25 0.14 0.11 8.99
C LYS A 25 0.03 -1.41 8.92
N ARG A 26 -0.87 -1.93 8.11
CA ARG A 26 -0.85 -3.36 7.76
C ARG A 26 0.44 -3.66 7.00
N ALA A 27 1.04 -4.81 7.29
CA ALA A 27 2.17 -5.31 6.53
C ALA A 27 1.70 -5.65 5.10
N ASP A 28 2.56 -5.34 4.14
CA ASP A 28 2.26 -5.58 2.72
C ASP A 28 2.23 -7.09 2.39
N GLN A 29 2.81 -7.92 3.28
CA GLN A 29 2.78 -9.38 3.21
C GLN A 29 2.43 -9.98 4.58
N GLY A 30 1.57 -10.99 4.59
CA GLY A 30 1.36 -11.89 5.72
C GLY A 30 0.78 -11.26 6.99
N GLY A 31 -0.46 -10.76 6.95
CA GLY A 31 -1.38 -10.55 8.11
C GLY A 31 -0.91 -9.68 9.30
N ALA A 32 0.35 -9.30 9.38
CA ALA A 32 0.97 -8.62 10.49
C ALA A 32 0.77 -7.10 10.40
N ALA A 33 1.09 -6.40 11.49
CA ALA A 33 1.15 -4.95 11.53
C ALA A 33 2.61 -4.49 11.59
N VAL A 34 2.94 -3.43 10.86
CA VAL A 34 4.24 -2.76 10.91
C VAL A 34 4.09 -1.52 11.78
N VAL A 35 4.98 -1.39 12.77
CA VAL A 35 5.10 -0.20 13.61
C VAL A 35 6.41 0.48 13.30
N TRP A 36 6.38 1.77 12.96
CA TRP A 36 7.58 2.52 12.60
C TRP A 36 7.50 3.96 13.09
N GLY A 37 8.64 4.57 13.41
CA GLY A 37 8.71 6.00 13.65
C GLY A 37 8.32 6.78 12.40
N ARG A 38 7.38 7.73 12.54
CA ARG A 38 6.82 8.50 11.43
C ARG A 38 7.88 9.22 10.62
N HIS A 39 8.87 9.82 11.28
CA HIS A 39 9.97 10.50 10.60
C HIS A 39 10.80 9.56 9.74
N GLY A 40 11.19 8.39 10.28
CA GLY A 40 11.93 7.37 9.55
C GLY A 40 11.16 6.85 8.34
N TYR A 41 9.86 6.57 8.52
CA TYR A 41 8.97 6.17 7.43
C TYR A 41 8.95 7.19 6.29
N ILE A 42 8.76 8.48 6.60
CA ILE A 42 8.72 9.54 5.60
C ILE A 42 10.07 9.67 4.89
N THR A 43 11.18 9.58 5.62
CA THR A 43 12.53 9.66 5.06
C THR A 43 12.80 8.53 4.08
N GLU A 44 12.47 7.29 4.45
CA GLU A 44 12.64 6.14 3.55
C GLU A 44 11.70 6.21 2.34
N ALA A 45 10.45 6.60 2.54
CA ALA A 45 9.50 6.79 1.44
C ALA A 45 10.03 7.80 0.41
N LYS A 46 10.57 8.94 0.87
CA LYS A 46 11.19 9.93 -0.01
C LYS A 46 12.45 9.38 -0.69
N ARG A 47 13.28 8.61 0.02
CA ARG A 47 14.48 7.97 -0.56
C ARG A 47 14.09 7.07 -1.73
N GLN A 48 13.05 6.26 -1.57
CA GLN A 48 12.55 5.37 -2.62
C GLN A 48 11.91 6.14 -3.78
N LEU A 49 10.99 7.07 -3.49
CA LEU A 49 10.30 7.85 -4.53
C LEU A 49 11.24 8.73 -5.36
N ASN A 50 12.35 9.19 -4.78
CA ASN A 50 13.36 9.96 -5.49
C ASN A 50 14.38 9.07 -6.25
N ASN A 51 14.30 7.75 -6.11
CA ASN A 51 15.22 6.84 -6.77
C ASN A 51 14.81 6.62 -8.24
N LYS A 52 15.46 7.35 -9.14
CA LYS A 52 15.27 7.28 -10.58
C LYS A 52 15.90 6.05 -11.26
N GLU A 53 16.70 5.27 -10.53
CA GLU A 53 17.21 3.98 -11.04
C GLU A 53 16.07 2.96 -11.15
N TYR A 54 15.10 2.99 -10.23
CA TYR A 54 14.00 2.02 -10.17
C TYR A 54 12.61 2.63 -10.45
N TYR A 55 12.43 3.94 -10.29
CA TYR A 55 11.12 4.58 -10.43
C TYR A 55 11.18 5.79 -11.38
N GLU A 56 10.18 5.89 -12.25
CA GLU A 56 9.98 7.05 -13.13
C GLU A 56 8.71 7.80 -12.77
N HIS A 57 8.75 9.13 -12.94
CA HIS A 57 7.56 9.95 -12.76
C HIS A 57 6.60 9.78 -13.94
N LEU A 58 5.37 9.41 -13.62
CA LEU A 58 4.29 9.32 -14.60
C LEU A 58 3.82 10.73 -14.99
N VAL A 59 3.76 10.99 -16.29
CA VAL A 59 3.31 12.28 -16.87
C VAL A 59 1.79 12.47 -16.76
N GLY A 60 1.05 11.37 -16.50
CA GLY A 60 -0.38 11.35 -16.31
C GLY A 60 -0.83 10.04 -15.69
N ASN A 61 -2.14 9.86 -15.49
CA ASN A 61 -2.69 8.60 -14.99
C ASN A 61 -2.60 7.51 -16.07
N PRO A 62 -1.78 6.45 -15.91
CA PRO A 62 -1.61 5.41 -16.93
C PRO A 62 -2.75 4.39 -16.93
N ILE A 63 -3.63 4.41 -15.91
CA ILE A 63 -4.65 3.37 -15.70
C ILE A 63 -5.55 3.21 -16.92
N GLU A 64 -5.98 4.29 -17.54
CA GLU A 64 -6.90 4.20 -18.69
C GLU A 64 -6.21 3.63 -19.93
N LEU A 65 -4.94 3.98 -20.17
CA LEU A 65 -4.16 3.39 -21.26
C LEU A 65 -3.97 1.89 -21.03
N MET A 66 -3.52 1.51 -19.84
CA MET A 66 -3.28 0.11 -19.48
C MET A 66 -4.56 -0.72 -19.53
N LYS A 67 -5.72 -0.15 -19.13
CA LYS A 67 -7.01 -0.83 -19.25
C LYS A 67 -7.37 -1.12 -20.69
N THR A 68 -7.18 -0.15 -21.58
CA THR A 68 -7.44 -0.34 -23.01
C THR A 68 -6.56 -1.43 -23.58
N GLU A 69 -5.24 -1.36 -23.36
CA GLU A 69 -4.28 -2.38 -23.82
C GLU A 69 -4.64 -3.77 -23.28
N LEU A 70 -5.00 -3.88 -22.01
CA LEU A 70 -5.40 -5.14 -21.41
C LEU A 70 -6.68 -5.70 -22.01
N MET A 71 -7.67 -4.86 -22.29
CA MET A 71 -8.92 -5.29 -22.94
C MET A 71 -8.69 -5.75 -24.38
N GLU A 72 -7.80 -5.10 -25.12
CA GLU A 72 -7.40 -5.53 -26.47
C GLU A 72 -6.74 -6.92 -26.43
N GLN A 73 -5.82 -7.16 -25.49
CA GLN A 73 -5.21 -8.48 -25.32
C GLN A 73 -6.21 -9.56 -24.91
N VAL A 74 -7.16 -9.23 -24.02
CA VAL A 74 -8.24 -10.15 -23.65
C VAL A 74 -9.13 -10.48 -24.85
N GLN A 75 -9.42 -9.51 -25.71
CA GLN A 75 -10.22 -9.74 -26.91
C GLN A 75 -9.48 -10.60 -27.94
N GLN A 76 -8.17 -10.38 -28.12
CA GLN A 76 -7.33 -11.21 -28.97
C GLN A 76 -7.32 -12.66 -28.48
N ALA A 77 -7.09 -12.87 -27.17
CA ALA A 77 -7.07 -14.21 -26.59
C ALA A 77 -8.41 -14.95 -26.78
N LYS A 78 -9.55 -14.25 -26.70
CA LYS A 78 -10.87 -14.82 -27.02
C LYS A 78 -10.99 -15.20 -28.49
N ASN A 79 -10.53 -14.34 -29.40
CA ASN A 79 -10.60 -14.58 -30.84
C ASN A 79 -9.72 -15.76 -31.27
N GLU A 80 -8.61 -15.97 -30.56
CA GLU A 80 -7.67 -17.08 -30.76
C GLU A 80 -8.03 -18.34 -29.93
N GLU A 81 -9.18 -18.33 -29.24
CA GLU A 81 -9.69 -19.43 -28.41
C GLU A 81 -8.74 -19.87 -27.27
N TRP A 82 -7.91 -18.97 -26.75
CA TRP A 82 -7.07 -19.24 -25.58
C TRP A 82 -7.86 -19.21 -24.27
N ILE A 83 -8.97 -18.45 -24.24
CA ILE A 83 -9.92 -18.29 -23.12
C ILE A 83 -11.35 -18.15 -23.61
#